data_AF-A0A7C5C3A4-F1
#
_entry.id   AF-A0A7C5C3A4-F1
#
_cell.length_a   1.000
_cell.length_b   1.000
_cell.length_c   1.000
_cell.angle_alpha   90.00
_cell.angle_beta   90.00
_cell.angle_gamma   90.00
#
_symmetry.space_group_name_H-M   'P 1'
#
loop_
_entity.id
_entity.type
_entity.pdbx_description
1 polymer ?
#
loop_
_entity_poly.entity_id
_entity_poly.type
_entity_poly.pdbx_seq_one_letter_code
_entity_poly.pdbx_strand_id
1 'polypeptide(L)'
;MKRVTIRRDSYVDSVFLMLLSKELEERPGVSSATVAMGTPMNLDLLKDQGYAVADLKDVGAADLIIAVDCDTEQTYEACMKAAGDTLAGKKKKTGGTGTEAENPRSLDGALEQLPEANLAIVSVPGTFAARETRKALNSGLHVMLFSDNVSLEDEISLKNLAREKGLLVMGPDCGTAIINGKPICFANVVSQGPVGIVAAAGTGLQEVSCLVDRFGSGVSQGIGTGGRDLKNA
;
A
#
# COMPACT_ATOMS: atom_id res chain seq x y z
N MET A 1 -21.32 -23.57 1.66
CA MET A 1 -20.55 -23.99 2.84
C MET A 1 -19.39 -23.02 3.00
N LYS A 2 -19.32 -22.36 4.15
CA LYS A 2 -18.34 -21.32 4.41
C LYS A 2 -17.11 -21.90 5.10
N ARG A 3 -15.94 -21.68 4.53
CA ARG A 3 -14.66 -22.11 5.09
C ARG A 3 -13.63 -21.00 5.03
N VAL A 4 -12.70 -21.06 5.98
CA VAL A 4 -11.60 -20.09 6.10
C VAL A 4 -10.29 -20.86 6.26
N THR A 5 -9.28 -20.48 5.51
CA THR A 5 -7.88 -20.93 5.67
C THR A 5 -7.00 -19.73 5.94
N ILE A 6 -6.04 -19.91 6.85
CA ILE A 6 -5.04 -18.89 7.22
C ILE A 6 -3.67 -19.37 6.72
N ARG A 7 -2.91 -18.49 6.07
CA ARG A 7 -1.49 -18.70 5.78
C ARG A 7 -0.68 -17.66 6.53
N ARG A 8 0.15 -18.14 7.46
CA ARG A 8 0.97 -17.30 8.32
C ARG A 8 2.12 -16.64 7.55
N ASP A 9 2.47 -15.43 7.95
CA ASP A 9 3.64 -14.68 7.47
C ASP A 9 3.75 -14.60 5.93
N SER A 10 2.60 -14.44 5.28
CA SER A 10 2.49 -14.45 3.82
C SER A 10 1.91 -13.13 3.32
N TYR A 11 2.66 -12.05 3.52
CA TYR A 11 2.26 -10.73 3.05
C TYR A 11 2.19 -10.66 1.52
N VAL A 12 1.06 -10.16 1.02
CA VAL A 12 0.81 -9.97 -0.40
C VAL A 12 0.03 -8.67 -0.60
N ASP A 13 0.40 -7.89 -1.60
CA ASP A 13 -0.27 -6.65 -1.98
C ASP A 13 -1.80 -6.82 -2.19
N SER A 14 -2.59 -5.88 -1.64
CA SER A 14 -4.05 -5.91 -1.61
C SER A 14 -4.71 -5.93 -2.99
N VAL A 15 -4.13 -5.30 -4.02
CA VAL A 15 -4.69 -5.33 -5.39
C VAL A 15 -4.64 -6.75 -5.95
N PHE A 16 -3.52 -7.43 -5.73
CA PHE A 16 -3.39 -8.82 -6.14
C PHE A 16 -4.38 -9.72 -5.39
N LEU A 17 -4.59 -9.48 -4.09
CA LEU A 17 -5.57 -10.24 -3.30
C LEU A 17 -7.00 -10.02 -3.77
N MET A 18 -7.34 -8.78 -4.15
CA MET A 18 -8.64 -8.45 -4.73
C MET A 18 -8.86 -9.16 -6.08
N LEU A 19 -7.84 -9.17 -6.94
CA LEU A 19 -7.89 -9.89 -8.22
C LEU A 19 -8.05 -11.40 -8.01
N LEU A 20 -7.32 -11.96 -7.04
CA LEU A 20 -7.44 -13.38 -6.70
C LEU A 20 -8.81 -13.71 -6.11
N SER A 21 -9.37 -12.84 -5.27
CA SER A 21 -10.74 -13.00 -4.74
C SER A 21 -11.74 -13.11 -5.88
N LYS A 22 -11.66 -12.21 -6.85
CA LYS A 22 -12.52 -12.22 -8.04
C LYS A 22 -12.33 -13.48 -8.90
N GLU A 23 -11.09 -13.91 -9.12
CA GLU A 23 -10.80 -15.15 -9.86
C GLU A 23 -11.44 -16.38 -9.17
N LEU A 24 -11.42 -16.44 -7.84
CA LEU A 24 -12.05 -17.52 -7.09
C LEU A 24 -13.59 -17.44 -7.15
N GLU A 25 -14.17 -16.24 -7.09
CA GLU A 25 -15.61 -16.02 -7.21
C GLU A 25 -16.18 -16.41 -8.58
N GLU A 26 -15.40 -16.28 -9.65
CA GLU A 26 -15.82 -16.66 -11.01
C GLU A 26 -15.89 -18.19 -11.23
N ARG A 27 -15.50 -19.00 -10.23
CA ARG A 27 -15.48 -20.46 -10.35
C ARG A 27 -16.88 -21.07 -10.15
N PRO A 28 -17.24 -22.09 -10.95
CA PRO A 28 -18.50 -22.81 -10.76
C PRO A 28 -18.60 -23.38 -9.33
N GLY A 29 -19.76 -23.20 -8.71
CA GLY A 29 -20.03 -23.68 -7.35
C GLY A 29 -19.53 -22.76 -6.24
N VAL A 30 -18.93 -21.60 -6.55
CA VAL A 30 -18.54 -20.57 -5.57
C VAL A 30 -19.63 -19.50 -5.49
N SER A 31 -20.10 -19.22 -4.29
CA SER A 31 -21.07 -18.15 -3.99
C SER A 31 -20.40 -16.85 -3.57
N SER A 32 -19.27 -16.93 -2.86
CA SER A 32 -18.42 -15.78 -2.54
C SER A 32 -17.00 -16.25 -2.22
N ALA A 33 -16.00 -15.40 -2.46
CA ALA A 33 -14.63 -15.67 -2.06
C ALA A 33 -13.92 -14.36 -1.69
N THR A 34 -13.28 -14.34 -0.53
CA THR A 34 -12.51 -13.21 -0.03
C THR A 34 -11.11 -13.67 0.31
N VAL A 35 -10.14 -13.09 -0.37
CA VAL A 35 -8.72 -13.21 -0.05
C VAL A 35 -8.24 -11.86 0.44
N ALA A 36 -7.75 -11.80 1.67
CA ALA A 36 -7.41 -10.54 2.33
C ALA A 36 -6.29 -10.72 3.36
N MET A 37 -5.63 -9.62 3.72
CA MET A 37 -4.71 -9.60 4.86
C MET A 37 -5.49 -9.61 6.18
N GLY A 38 -4.90 -10.17 7.23
CA GLY A 38 -5.47 -10.30 8.57
C GLY A 38 -5.57 -9.02 9.38
N THR A 39 -6.08 -7.93 8.79
CA THR A 39 -6.33 -6.67 9.49
C THR A 39 -7.66 -6.73 10.25
N PRO A 40 -7.84 -5.94 11.33
CA PRO A 40 -9.10 -5.89 12.08
C PRO A 40 -10.31 -5.61 11.19
N MET A 41 -10.19 -4.67 10.26
CA MET A 41 -11.25 -4.32 9.30
C MET A 41 -11.67 -5.51 8.43
N ASN A 42 -10.71 -6.27 7.89
CA ASN A 42 -11.01 -7.43 7.05
C ASN A 42 -11.61 -8.59 7.87
N LEU A 43 -11.17 -8.77 9.11
CA LEU A 43 -11.74 -9.76 10.03
C LEU A 43 -13.20 -9.44 10.35
N ASP A 44 -13.54 -8.16 10.57
CA ASP A 44 -14.91 -7.74 10.82
C ASP A 44 -15.79 -7.93 9.58
N LEU A 45 -15.27 -7.62 8.37
CA LEU A 45 -15.98 -7.90 7.11
C LEU A 45 -16.35 -9.38 6.96
N LEU A 46 -15.43 -10.29 7.32
CA LEU A 46 -15.69 -11.74 7.26
C LEU A 46 -16.75 -12.19 8.28
N LYS A 47 -16.79 -11.57 9.47
CA LYS A 47 -17.86 -11.83 10.46
C LYS A 47 -19.22 -11.43 9.92
N ASP A 48 -19.31 -10.24 9.31
CA ASP A 48 -20.56 -9.72 8.75
C ASP A 48 -21.06 -10.58 7.59
N GLN A 49 -20.14 -11.17 6.82
CA GLN A 49 -20.44 -12.15 5.79
C GLN A 49 -20.82 -13.53 6.35
N GLY A 50 -20.81 -13.74 7.67
CA GLY A 50 -21.23 -14.97 8.33
C GLY A 50 -20.21 -16.11 8.26
N TYR A 51 -18.92 -15.80 8.07
CA TYR A 51 -17.85 -16.79 8.25
C TYR A 51 -17.61 -17.06 9.74
N ALA A 52 -17.25 -18.30 10.08
CA ALA A 52 -16.88 -18.66 11.44
C ALA A 52 -15.49 -18.08 11.77
N VAL A 53 -15.47 -16.94 12.47
CA VAL A 53 -14.25 -16.21 12.83
C VAL A 53 -13.64 -16.66 14.17
N ALA A 54 -14.21 -17.69 14.80
CA ALA A 54 -13.76 -18.20 16.11
C ALA A 54 -12.29 -18.66 16.11
N ASP A 55 -11.75 -19.08 14.96
CA ASP A 55 -10.37 -19.52 14.78
C ASP A 55 -9.39 -18.39 14.39
N LEU A 56 -9.85 -17.12 14.30
CA LEU A 56 -9.03 -15.99 13.84
C LEU A 56 -8.47 -15.12 14.99
N LYS A 57 -8.51 -15.58 16.24
CA LYS A 57 -8.10 -14.76 17.42
C LYS A 57 -6.64 -14.33 17.41
N ASP A 58 -5.77 -15.08 16.74
CA ASP A 58 -4.33 -14.81 16.67
C ASP A 58 -3.87 -14.33 15.30
N VAL A 59 -4.80 -13.90 14.43
CA VAL A 59 -4.48 -13.51 13.05
C VAL A 59 -4.01 -12.06 13.02
N GLY A 60 -2.79 -11.86 12.52
CA GLY A 60 -2.16 -10.55 12.41
C GLY A 60 -2.22 -9.96 11.00
N ALA A 61 -1.86 -8.68 10.87
CA ALA A 61 -1.83 -7.98 9.58
C ALA A 61 -0.85 -8.56 8.55
N ALA A 62 0.07 -9.45 8.95
CA ALA A 62 0.99 -10.17 8.08
C ALA A 62 0.45 -11.52 7.57
N ASP A 63 -0.69 -11.97 8.10
CA ASP A 63 -1.30 -13.25 7.76
C ASP A 63 -2.27 -13.09 6.59
N LEU A 64 -2.27 -14.06 5.69
CA LEU A 64 -3.18 -14.12 4.56
C LEU A 64 -4.39 -14.98 4.92
N ILE A 65 -5.58 -14.45 4.71
CA ILE A 65 -6.86 -15.15 4.91
C ILE A 65 -7.45 -15.47 3.54
N ILE A 66 -7.89 -16.71 3.36
CA ILE A 66 -8.67 -17.17 2.21
C ILE A 66 -9.99 -17.71 2.74
N ALA A 67 -11.07 -16.98 2.51
CA ALA A 67 -12.44 -17.35 2.89
C ALA A 67 -13.26 -17.66 1.63
N VAL A 68 -13.93 -18.80 1.59
CA VAL A 68 -14.71 -19.24 0.43
C VAL A 68 -16.05 -19.82 0.90
N ASP A 69 -17.13 -19.38 0.27
CA ASP A 69 -18.46 -19.99 0.35
C ASP A 69 -18.74 -20.75 -0.95
N CYS A 70 -18.86 -22.06 -0.88
CA CYS A 70 -19.05 -22.92 -2.06
C CYS A 70 -20.00 -24.08 -1.81
N ASP A 71 -20.46 -24.74 -2.86
CA ASP A 71 -21.45 -25.83 -2.78
C ASP A 71 -20.90 -27.15 -2.22
N THR A 72 -19.64 -27.47 -2.53
CA THR A 72 -19.02 -28.77 -2.20
C THR A 72 -17.59 -28.64 -1.69
N GLU A 73 -17.15 -29.67 -0.97
CA GLU A 73 -15.75 -29.81 -0.53
C GLU A 73 -14.77 -29.83 -1.70
N GLN A 74 -15.17 -30.41 -2.84
CA GLN A 74 -14.33 -30.49 -4.03
C GLN A 74 -14.11 -29.11 -4.65
N THR A 75 -15.15 -28.27 -4.68
CA THR A 75 -15.05 -26.87 -5.11
C THR A 75 -14.11 -26.09 -4.20
N TYR A 76 -14.20 -26.31 -2.88
CA TYR A 76 -13.30 -25.69 -1.91
C TYR A 76 -11.83 -26.05 -2.15
N GLU A 77 -11.52 -27.35 -2.27
CA GLU A 77 -10.16 -27.82 -2.54
C GLU A 77 -9.61 -27.30 -3.88
N ALA A 78 -10.45 -27.21 -4.91
CA ALA A 78 -10.08 -26.62 -6.19
C ALA A 78 -9.74 -25.12 -6.07
N CYS A 79 -10.48 -24.37 -5.25
CA CYS A 79 -10.18 -22.97 -4.95
C CYS A 79 -8.87 -22.82 -4.17
N MET A 80 -8.64 -23.66 -3.16
CA MET A 80 -7.42 -23.64 -2.36
C MET A 80 -6.17 -23.98 -3.18
N LYS A 81 -6.30 -24.95 -4.10
CA LYS A 81 -5.25 -25.28 -5.05
C LYS A 81 -4.93 -24.10 -5.98
N ALA A 82 -5.96 -23.50 -6.58
CA ALA A 82 -5.79 -22.35 -7.45
C ALA A 82 -5.18 -21.14 -6.76
N ALA A 83 -5.66 -20.79 -5.57
CA ALA A 83 -5.06 -19.76 -4.75
C ALA A 83 -3.58 -20.09 -4.45
N GLY A 84 -3.28 -21.35 -4.13
CA GLY A 84 -1.91 -21.83 -3.97
C GLY A 84 -1.03 -21.62 -5.19
N ASP A 85 -1.51 -22.03 -6.37
CA ASP A 85 -0.80 -21.92 -7.65
C ASP A 85 -0.58 -20.46 -8.05
N THR A 86 -1.59 -19.59 -7.88
CA THR A 86 -1.49 -18.15 -8.18
C THR A 86 -0.52 -17.44 -7.23
N LEU A 87 -0.57 -17.76 -5.93
CA LEU A 87 0.36 -17.23 -4.93
C LEU A 87 1.81 -17.71 -5.18
N ALA A 88 2.00 -18.99 -5.54
CA ALA A 88 3.30 -19.54 -5.88
C ALA A 88 3.82 -19.02 -7.24
N GLY A 89 2.92 -18.80 -8.20
CA GLY A 89 3.21 -18.19 -9.49
C GLY A 89 3.72 -16.77 -9.35
N LYS A 90 3.24 -16.00 -8.35
CA LYS A 90 3.80 -14.69 -7.99
C LYS A 90 5.25 -14.78 -7.51
N LYS A 91 5.61 -15.81 -6.71
CA LYS A 91 7.01 -16.07 -6.34
C LYS A 91 7.90 -16.42 -7.54
N LYS A 92 7.34 -16.93 -8.64
CA LYS A 92 8.08 -17.21 -9.88
C LYS A 92 8.11 -16.02 -10.85
N LYS A 93 7.02 -15.24 -10.95
CA LYS A 93 6.89 -14.06 -11.83
C LYS A 93 7.62 -12.81 -11.32
N THR A 94 8.22 -12.84 -10.13
CA THR A 94 9.30 -11.90 -9.78
C THR A 94 10.56 -12.08 -10.66
N GLY A 95 10.61 -13.10 -11.53
CA GLY A 95 11.54 -13.19 -12.66
C GLY A 95 10.85 -12.83 -13.99
N GLY A 96 10.38 -11.58 -14.13
CA GLY A 96 9.81 -11.07 -15.37
C GLY A 96 10.86 -11.05 -16.49
N THR A 97 10.48 -11.55 -17.67
CA THR A 97 11.29 -11.62 -18.89
C THR A 97 11.41 -10.25 -19.57
N GLY A 98 12.09 -9.33 -18.92
CA GLY A 98 12.65 -8.11 -19.49
C GLY A 98 14.07 -7.97 -18.97
N THR A 99 14.97 -7.39 -19.74
CA THR A 99 16.30 -6.96 -19.28
C THR A 99 16.18 -5.78 -18.31
N GLU A 100 15.45 -5.98 -17.21
CA GLU A 100 15.39 -5.08 -16.06
C GLU A 100 16.44 -5.56 -15.07
N ALA A 101 17.30 -4.65 -14.62
CA ALA A 101 18.24 -4.92 -13.54
C ALA A 101 17.49 -5.60 -12.38
N GLU A 102 18.09 -6.62 -11.76
CA GLU A 102 17.46 -7.31 -10.64
C GLU A 102 16.98 -6.28 -9.61
N ASN A 103 15.67 -6.26 -9.35
CA ASN A 103 15.08 -5.35 -8.39
C ASN A 103 15.82 -5.51 -7.03
N PRO A 104 16.38 -4.42 -6.50
CA PRO A 104 17.18 -4.47 -5.28
C PRO A 104 16.31 -4.95 -4.11
N ARG A 105 16.87 -5.83 -3.28
CA ARG A 105 16.18 -6.38 -2.10
C ARG A 105 16.38 -5.55 -0.83
N SER A 106 17.19 -4.51 -0.91
CA SER A 106 17.49 -3.59 0.18
C SER A 106 17.57 -2.16 -0.34
N LEU A 107 17.38 -1.19 0.55
CA LEU A 107 17.58 0.23 0.23
C LEU A 107 19.02 0.49 -0.23
N ASP A 108 20.01 -0.11 0.43
CA ASP A 108 21.42 0.08 0.08
C ASP A 108 21.70 -0.42 -1.34
N GLY A 109 21.21 -1.61 -1.70
CA GLY A 109 21.34 -2.12 -3.07
C GLY A 109 20.60 -1.26 -4.09
N ALA A 110 19.49 -0.61 -3.69
CA ALA A 110 18.79 0.33 -4.56
C ALA A 110 19.59 1.62 -4.78
N LEU A 111 20.27 2.11 -3.76
CA LEU A 111 21.13 3.30 -3.86
C LEU A 111 22.44 3.02 -4.60
N GLU A 112 22.93 1.78 -4.58
CA GLU A 112 24.04 1.37 -5.46
C GLU A 112 23.62 1.41 -6.94
N GLN A 113 22.38 1.02 -7.24
CA GLN A 113 21.84 1.05 -8.61
C GLN A 113 21.39 2.44 -9.05
N LEU A 114 20.92 3.29 -8.13
CA LEU A 114 20.46 4.65 -8.38
C LEU A 114 21.08 5.64 -7.37
N PRO A 115 22.37 5.99 -7.51
CA PRO A 115 23.07 6.86 -6.54
C PRO A 115 22.52 8.29 -6.47
N GLU A 116 21.85 8.76 -7.51
CA GLU A 116 21.24 10.09 -7.60
C GLU A 116 19.82 10.16 -7.01
N ALA A 117 19.29 9.04 -6.52
CA ALA A 117 17.99 9.03 -5.86
C ALA A 117 17.94 10.06 -4.73
N ASN A 118 16.86 10.84 -4.68
CA ASN A 118 16.66 11.87 -3.66
C ASN A 118 15.33 11.73 -2.91
N LEU A 119 14.48 10.79 -3.30
CA LEU A 119 13.16 10.55 -2.72
C LEU A 119 12.91 9.05 -2.59
N ALA A 120 12.48 8.63 -1.39
CA ALA A 120 11.97 7.29 -1.14
C ALA A 120 10.45 7.32 -0.94
N ILE A 121 9.75 6.36 -1.54
CA ILE A 121 8.32 6.13 -1.30
C ILE A 121 8.21 4.90 -0.40
N VAL A 122 7.65 5.08 0.79
CA VAL A 122 7.49 4.01 1.78
C VAL A 122 6.01 3.60 1.83
N SER A 123 5.73 2.40 1.35
CA SER A 123 4.40 1.80 1.27
C SER A 123 4.35 0.37 1.86
N VAL A 124 5.18 0.11 2.87
CA VAL A 124 5.23 -1.16 3.62
C VAL A 124 4.15 -1.16 4.73
N PRO A 125 3.85 -2.29 5.39
CA PRO A 125 2.95 -2.28 6.55
C PRO A 125 3.40 -1.27 7.62
N GLY A 126 2.44 -0.57 8.24
CA GLY A 126 2.69 0.55 9.17
C GLY A 126 3.67 0.22 10.30
N THR A 127 3.61 -1.01 10.81
CA THR A 127 4.52 -1.55 11.84
C THR A 127 6.00 -1.51 11.44
N PHE A 128 6.32 -1.53 10.15
CA PHE A 128 7.68 -1.45 9.63
C PHE A 128 8.02 -0.08 9.02
N ALA A 129 7.00 0.74 8.74
CA ALA A 129 7.16 1.94 7.93
C ALA A 129 8.04 3.00 8.60
N ALA A 130 7.96 3.13 9.94
CA ALA A 130 8.84 4.03 10.69
C ALA A 130 10.31 3.63 10.59
N ARG A 131 10.62 2.33 10.66
CA ARG A 131 11.99 1.81 10.52
C ARG A 131 12.55 2.09 9.14
N GLU A 132 11.80 1.81 8.08
CA GLU A 132 12.26 2.02 6.71
C GLU A 132 12.37 3.52 6.37
N THR A 133 11.45 4.35 6.86
CA THR A 133 11.54 5.82 6.72
C THR A 133 12.81 6.36 7.38
N ARG A 134 13.14 5.90 8.59
CA ARG A 134 14.36 6.33 9.29
C ARG A 134 15.62 5.95 8.54
N LYS A 135 15.67 4.77 7.92
CA LYS A 135 16.78 4.36 7.05
C LYS A 135 16.91 5.30 5.85
N ALA A 136 15.82 5.57 5.14
CA ALA A 136 15.81 6.47 4.00
C ALA A 136 16.29 7.88 4.36
N LEU A 137 15.82 8.44 5.47
CA LEU A 137 16.29 9.74 5.98
C LEU A 137 17.78 9.72 6.33
N ASN A 138 18.26 8.63 6.94
CA ASN A 138 19.68 8.50 7.27
C ASN A 138 20.56 8.39 6.02
N SER A 139 20.03 7.84 4.93
CA SER A 139 20.67 7.80 3.60
C SER A 139 20.52 9.11 2.80
N GLY A 140 19.95 10.16 3.38
CA GLY A 140 19.86 11.48 2.73
C GLY A 140 18.68 11.66 1.78
N LEU A 141 17.66 10.79 1.85
CA LEU A 141 16.49 10.83 0.98
C LEU A 141 15.35 11.62 1.64
N HIS A 142 14.66 12.46 0.85
CA HIS A 142 13.31 12.87 1.19
C HIS A 142 12.42 11.62 1.25
N VAL A 143 11.32 11.67 2.00
CA VAL A 143 10.41 10.51 2.12
C VAL A 143 8.97 10.91 1.87
N MET A 144 8.29 10.17 1.01
CA MET A 144 6.83 10.06 1.01
C MET A 144 6.42 8.80 1.75
N LEU A 145 5.84 8.98 2.94
CA LEU A 145 5.31 7.93 3.78
C LEU A 145 3.84 7.71 3.44
N PHE A 146 3.61 6.88 2.44
CA PHE A 146 2.28 6.45 2.02
C PHE A 146 1.62 5.56 3.08
N SER A 147 2.41 4.72 3.74
CA SER A 147 1.93 3.81 4.78
C SER A 147 1.13 4.53 5.86
N ASP A 148 -0.03 3.96 6.18
CA ASP A 148 -0.82 4.30 7.36
C ASP A 148 -0.46 3.39 8.56
N ASN A 149 -1.10 3.58 9.71
CA ASN A 149 -0.89 2.83 10.95
C ASN A 149 0.52 3.01 11.53
N VAL A 150 1.03 4.25 11.43
CA VAL A 150 2.26 4.69 12.10
C VAL A 150 1.87 5.49 13.34
N SER A 151 2.54 5.22 14.47
CA SER A 151 2.27 5.90 15.74
C SER A 151 2.48 7.42 15.62
N LEU A 152 1.86 8.19 16.50
CA LEU A 152 2.06 9.64 16.51
C LEU A 152 3.49 9.97 16.95
N GLU A 153 4.02 9.21 17.90
CA GLU A 153 5.39 9.33 18.41
C GLU A 153 6.41 9.10 17.28
N ASP A 154 6.20 8.08 16.45
CA ASP A 154 7.05 7.83 15.29
C ASP A 154 6.93 8.95 14.25
N GLU A 155 5.72 9.42 13.94
CA GLU A 155 5.53 10.56 13.01
C GLU A 155 6.33 11.79 13.48
N ILE A 156 6.18 12.18 14.74
CA ILE A 156 6.90 13.32 15.33
C ILE A 156 8.40 13.08 15.26
N SER A 157 8.88 11.89 15.64
CA SER A 157 10.29 11.53 15.60
C SER A 157 10.88 11.60 14.20
N LEU A 158 10.15 11.13 13.18
CA LEU A 158 10.60 11.11 11.80
C LEU A 158 10.62 12.51 11.18
N LYS A 159 9.58 13.33 11.43
CA LYS A 159 9.54 14.72 10.96
C LYS A 159 10.62 15.59 11.60
N ASN A 160 10.90 15.39 12.90
CA ASN A 160 12.01 16.06 13.57
C ASN A 160 13.37 15.65 12.99
N LEU A 161 13.60 14.36 12.78
CA LEU A 161 14.82 13.86 12.16
C LEU A 161 15.01 14.43 10.74
N ALA A 162 13.94 14.48 9.96
CA ALA A 162 13.97 15.05 8.62
C ALA A 162 14.35 16.55 8.67
N ARG A 163 13.73 17.31 9.56
CA ARG A 163 14.07 18.72 9.77
C ARG A 163 15.53 18.92 10.16
N GLU A 164 16.06 18.12 11.08
CA GLU A 164 17.47 18.16 11.50
C GLU A 164 18.43 17.91 10.32
N LYS A 165 18.02 17.07 9.37
CA LYS A 165 18.81 16.72 8.18
C LYS A 165 18.55 17.64 6.97
N GLY A 166 17.62 18.60 7.08
CA GLY A 166 17.20 19.41 5.93
C GLY A 166 16.41 18.63 4.87
N LEU A 167 15.77 17.54 5.27
CA LEU A 167 14.94 16.66 4.44
C LEU A 167 13.45 16.91 4.68
N LEU A 168 12.62 16.37 3.79
CA LEU A 168 11.15 16.46 3.84
C LEU A 168 10.58 15.08 4.09
N VAL A 169 9.62 14.99 5.02
CA VAL A 169 8.76 13.81 5.20
C VAL A 169 7.32 14.22 4.93
N MET A 170 6.76 13.65 3.87
CA MET A 170 5.34 13.75 3.52
C MET A 170 4.62 12.55 4.11
N GLY A 171 3.74 12.73 5.11
CA GLY A 171 3.04 11.62 5.76
C GLY A 171 3.38 11.47 7.25
N PRO A 172 2.94 10.38 7.92
CA PRO A 172 2.30 9.19 7.36
C PRO A 172 0.92 9.42 6.76
N ASP A 173 0.39 8.39 6.11
CA ASP A 173 -0.91 8.47 5.40
C ASP A 173 -0.91 9.60 4.34
N CYS A 174 0.20 9.76 3.63
CA CYS A 174 0.28 10.68 2.49
C CYS A 174 -0.05 9.92 1.20
N GLY A 175 -1.30 10.03 0.76
CA GLY A 175 -1.79 9.33 -0.43
C GLY A 175 -1.44 9.97 -1.78
N THR A 176 -1.10 11.26 -1.81
CA THR A 176 -1.02 12.05 -3.04
C THR A 176 0.12 13.06 -3.01
N ALA A 177 0.96 13.05 -4.04
CA ALA A 177 1.85 14.16 -4.35
C ALA A 177 2.07 14.30 -5.87
N ILE A 178 2.44 15.51 -6.29
CA ILE A 178 2.88 15.85 -7.64
C ILE A 178 4.18 16.63 -7.49
N ILE A 179 5.32 16.02 -7.79
CA ILE A 179 6.64 16.67 -7.60
C ILE A 179 7.30 16.88 -8.96
N ASN A 180 7.58 18.12 -9.34
CA ASN A 180 8.11 18.49 -10.67
C ASN A 180 7.26 17.90 -11.82
N GLY A 181 5.94 17.96 -11.67
CA GLY A 181 4.99 17.36 -12.63
C GLY A 181 4.98 15.82 -12.63
N LYS A 182 5.69 15.15 -11.73
CA LYS A 182 5.67 13.68 -11.60
C LYS A 182 4.60 13.25 -10.60
N PRO A 183 3.64 12.41 -11.01
CA PRO A 183 2.63 11.87 -10.10
C PRO A 183 3.27 10.86 -9.15
N ILE A 184 2.94 10.95 -7.86
CA ILE A 184 3.38 9.99 -6.84
C ILE A 184 2.16 9.47 -6.08
N CYS A 185 2.06 8.14 -5.97
CA CYS A 185 0.91 7.41 -5.44
C CYS A 185 -0.39 7.78 -6.21
N PHE A 186 -1.44 8.22 -5.51
CA PHE A 186 -2.71 8.56 -6.14
C PHE A 186 -2.70 10.01 -6.61
N ALA A 187 -2.33 10.24 -7.87
CA ALA A 187 -2.28 11.58 -8.46
C ALA A 187 -2.93 11.61 -9.85
N ASN A 188 -3.27 12.81 -10.30
CA ASN A 188 -3.94 13.06 -11.57
C ASN A 188 -2.94 13.67 -12.56
N VAL A 189 -3.10 13.34 -13.85
CA VAL A 189 -2.37 14.02 -14.92
C VAL A 189 -3.03 15.38 -15.12
N VAL A 190 -2.31 16.44 -14.78
CA VAL A 190 -2.74 17.83 -14.91
C VAL A 190 -1.68 18.62 -15.66
N SER A 191 -2.08 19.72 -16.30
CA SER A 191 -1.16 20.63 -16.97
C SER A 191 -0.13 21.18 -16.00
N GLN A 192 1.12 21.31 -16.43
CA GLN A 192 2.13 22.00 -15.66
C GLN A 192 1.86 23.51 -15.69
N GLY A 193 1.96 24.17 -14.54
CA GLY A 193 1.69 25.60 -14.45
C GLY A 193 2.20 26.23 -13.15
N PRO A 194 1.76 27.46 -12.83
CA PRO A 194 2.36 28.24 -11.74
C PRO A 194 1.84 27.88 -10.35
N VAL A 195 0.76 27.10 -10.23
CA VAL A 195 0.05 26.91 -8.96
C VAL A 195 0.71 25.84 -8.09
N GLY A 196 1.19 26.20 -6.91
CA GLY A 196 1.64 25.25 -5.89
C GLY A 196 0.52 24.89 -4.92
N ILE A 197 0.36 23.60 -4.60
CA ILE A 197 -0.66 23.08 -3.70
C ILE A 197 0.03 22.36 -2.54
N VAL A 198 -0.40 22.64 -1.31
CA VAL A 198 0.00 21.90 -0.11
C VAL A 198 -1.27 21.48 0.61
N ALA A 199 -1.40 20.20 0.97
CA ALA A 199 -2.62 19.69 1.58
C ALA A 199 -2.36 18.53 2.56
N ALA A 200 -3.07 18.54 3.69
CA ALA A 200 -3.16 17.41 4.61
C ALA A 200 -4.29 16.42 4.22
N ALA A 201 -4.74 16.44 2.96
CA ALA A 201 -5.80 15.56 2.46
C ALA A 201 -5.51 15.16 1.00
N GLY A 202 -5.38 13.86 0.74
CA GLY A 202 -5.02 13.34 -0.59
C GLY A 202 -6.06 13.66 -1.66
N THR A 203 -7.30 13.24 -1.48
CA THR A 203 -8.40 13.53 -2.42
C THR A 203 -8.69 15.02 -2.55
N GLY A 204 -8.46 15.80 -1.49
CA GLY A 204 -8.52 17.27 -1.54
C GLY A 204 -7.47 17.86 -2.48
N LEU A 205 -6.23 17.36 -2.43
CA LEU A 205 -5.17 17.75 -3.37
C LEU A 205 -5.54 17.37 -4.81
N GLN A 206 -6.03 16.15 -5.02
CA GLN A 206 -6.49 15.68 -6.33
C GLN A 206 -7.58 16.57 -6.90
N GLU A 207 -8.63 16.88 -6.12
CA GLU A 207 -9.74 17.71 -6.59
C GLU A 207 -9.26 19.12 -6.95
N VAL A 208 -8.49 19.77 -6.07
CA VAL A 208 -7.97 21.12 -6.34
C VAL A 208 -7.08 21.12 -7.59
N SER A 209 -6.20 20.12 -7.76
CA SER A 209 -5.36 20.03 -8.95
C SER A 209 -6.17 19.86 -10.24
N CYS A 210 -7.20 19.02 -10.23
CA CYS A 210 -8.11 18.85 -11.36
C CYS A 210 -8.89 20.13 -11.67
N LEU A 211 -9.33 20.87 -10.64
CA LEU A 211 -10.03 22.14 -10.83
C LEU A 211 -9.09 23.18 -11.45
N VAL A 212 -7.87 23.32 -10.94
CA VAL A 212 -6.86 24.26 -11.49
C VAL A 212 -6.63 24.00 -12.98
N ASP A 213 -6.46 22.74 -13.37
CA ASP A 213 -6.31 22.33 -14.77
C ASP A 213 -7.57 22.66 -15.59
N ARG A 214 -8.74 22.30 -15.08
CA ARG A 214 -10.04 22.56 -15.72
C ARG A 214 -10.31 24.05 -15.94
N PHE A 215 -9.82 24.92 -15.07
CA PHE A 215 -9.90 26.38 -15.23
C PHE A 215 -8.83 26.97 -16.15
N GLY A 216 -8.05 26.13 -16.85
CA GLY A 216 -7.07 26.53 -17.86
C GLY A 216 -5.72 26.96 -17.30
N SER A 217 -5.44 26.66 -16.02
CA SER A 217 -4.12 26.85 -15.42
C SER A 217 -3.42 25.50 -15.26
N GLY A 218 -2.36 25.45 -14.46
CA GLY A 218 -1.62 24.21 -14.21
C GLY A 218 -0.91 24.22 -12.86
N VAL A 219 -0.52 23.02 -12.42
CA VAL A 219 0.10 22.79 -11.12
C VAL A 219 1.62 22.70 -11.27
N SER A 220 2.35 23.42 -10.42
CA SER A 220 3.81 23.30 -10.32
C SER A 220 4.20 22.12 -9.44
N GLN A 221 3.62 22.08 -8.23
CA GLN A 221 3.84 21.09 -7.19
C GLN A 221 2.53 20.82 -6.45
N GLY A 222 2.33 19.58 -6.03
CA GLY A 222 1.32 19.17 -5.07
C GLY A 222 2.00 18.40 -3.94
N ILE A 223 2.07 18.98 -2.74
CA ILE A 223 2.73 18.37 -1.59
C ILE A 223 1.67 17.90 -0.59
N GLY A 224 1.48 16.59 -0.50
CA GLY A 224 0.71 15.98 0.58
C GLY A 224 1.53 15.96 1.86
N THR A 225 0.95 16.38 2.99
CA THR A 225 1.69 16.45 4.28
C THR A 225 1.38 15.29 5.23
N GLY A 226 0.29 14.56 4.98
CA GLY A 226 -0.26 13.52 5.86
C GLY A 226 -1.44 14.02 6.69
N GLY A 227 -2.44 13.17 6.92
CA GLY A 227 -3.74 13.55 7.50
C GLY A 227 -3.71 14.13 8.92
N ARG A 228 -2.58 13.99 9.62
CA ARG A 228 -2.39 14.46 11.00
C ARG A 228 -1.48 15.68 11.12
N ASP A 229 -0.84 16.11 10.04
CA ASP A 229 0.24 17.12 10.08
C ASP A 229 -0.20 18.48 10.65
N LEU A 230 -1.48 18.85 10.50
CA LEU A 230 -2.05 20.10 11.02
C LEU A 230 -2.73 19.95 12.40
N LYS A 231 -2.70 18.76 13.00
CA LYS A 231 -3.33 18.53 14.30
C LYS A 231 -2.35 18.87 15.42
N ASN A 232 -2.85 19.50 16.48
CA ASN A 232 -2.07 19.67 17.71
C ASN A 232 -1.78 18.30 18.32
N ALA A 233 -0.54 18.09 18.74
CA ALA A 233 -0.12 16.92 19.52
C ALA A 233 -0.68 16.98 20.95
#